data_AF-A0AA43HRG1-F1
#
_entry.id   AF-A0AA43HRG1-F1
#
_cell.length_a   1.000
_cell.length_b   1.000
_cell.length_c   1.000
_cell.angle_alpha   90.00
_cell.angle_beta   90.00
_cell.angle_gamma   90.00
#
_symmetry.space_group_name_H-M   'P 1'
#
loop_
_entity.id
_entity.type
_entity.pdbx_description
1 polymer ?
#
loop_
_entity_poly.entity_id
_entity_poly.type
_entity_poly.pdbx_seq_one_letter_code
_entity_poly.pdbx_strand_id
1 'polypeptide(L)'
;MKHVLFLFILSFFLLNMTTTHTQSDKAASLVLDNYAVPIEKKGIRIGKVINPTGEKLSMESDSSGLFVLDRDGYISLKKNAMLTDASPQSYEIVLKSGTLKKAFELVKDNFIRNKVIAHRGAWKNQDASQNSLKALDKAIEIGCEASEFDVWLSADNEVVLSHDPVIGGKKVEETTAKELYTIPLKDGDYLPSLVQYIERIKKQNKTRLVLEVKASQLGVERSKAVAEASVRMVHDMKAQAWVDYITFSFEAAERIRELDPSAKILYLEANKTLDEVKTAGMSGIDYHYSNFIKDAGLAQKARDKGLLTNAWTVNKEDDLRSMLGQGIDYITTDEPELLLNILGSR
;
A
#
# COMPACT_ATOMS: atom_id res chain seq x y z
N MET A 1 7.36 -0.45 -58.15
CA MET A 1 7.28 0.41 -56.96
C MET A 1 6.58 -0.36 -55.86
N LYS A 2 7.23 -0.47 -54.70
CA LYS A 2 6.83 -1.32 -53.57
C LYS A 2 5.73 -0.62 -52.76
N HIS A 3 4.62 -1.31 -52.52
CA HIS A 3 3.80 -1.09 -51.32
C HIS A 3 3.34 -2.45 -50.80
N VAL A 4 4.04 -2.94 -49.77
CA VAL A 4 3.62 -4.08 -48.96
C VAL A 4 2.87 -3.50 -47.77
N LEU A 5 1.56 -3.75 -47.71
CA LEU A 5 0.70 -3.41 -46.57
C LEU A 5 0.77 -4.59 -45.58
N PHE A 6 1.44 -4.40 -44.46
CA PHE A 6 1.44 -5.38 -43.36
C PHE A 6 0.17 -5.17 -42.53
N LEU A 7 -0.81 -6.05 -42.68
CA LEU A 7 -1.96 -6.13 -41.77
C LEU A 7 -1.51 -6.89 -40.52
N PHE A 8 -1.35 -6.19 -39.39
CA PHE A 8 -1.30 -6.82 -38.07
C PHE A 8 -2.74 -7.13 -37.63
N ILE A 9 -3.13 -8.40 -37.70
CA ILE A 9 -4.33 -8.89 -37.03
C ILE A 9 -3.97 -9.09 -35.56
N LEU A 10 -4.39 -8.15 -34.71
CA LEU A 10 -4.29 -8.27 -33.26
C LEU A 10 -5.48 -9.09 -32.76
N SER A 11 -5.27 -10.39 -32.57
CA SER A 11 -6.28 -11.29 -32.02
C SER A 11 -6.46 -11.01 -30.52
N PHE A 12 -7.45 -10.19 -30.17
CA PHE A 12 -7.90 -10.05 -28.78
C PHE A 12 -8.65 -11.34 -28.38
N PHE A 13 -7.99 -12.20 -27.60
CA PHE A 13 -8.69 -13.24 -26.85
C PHE A 13 -9.44 -12.58 -25.68
N LEU A 14 -10.73 -12.32 -25.87
CA LEU A 14 -11.65 -12.05 -24.77
C LEU A 14 -11.90 -13.38 -24.02
N LEU A 15 -11.19 -13.57 -22.92
CA LEU A 15 -11.55 -14.59 -21.94
C LEU A 15 -12.76 -14.07 -21.17
N ASN A 16 -13.96 -14.52 -21.52
CA ASN A 16 -15.15 -14.34 -20.69
C ASN A 16 -14.96 -15.16 -19.41
N MET A 17 -14.42 -14.54 -18.36
CA MET A 17 -14.58 -15.04 -17.00
C MET A 17 -15.92 -14.54 -16.47
N THR A 18 -16.97 -15.35 -16.66
CA THR A 18 -18.16 -15.27 -15.82
C THR A 18 -17.78 -15.77 -14.43
N THR A 19 -17.30 -14.88 -13.56
CA THR A 19 -17.21 -15.18 -12.13
C THR A 19 -18.61 -15.06 -11.54
N THR A 20 -19.25 -16.21 -11.31
CA THR A 20 -20.34 -16.31 -10.36
C THR A 20 -19.82 -15.84 -9.01
N HIS A 21 -20.29 -14.69 -8.53
CA HIS A 21 -20.08 -14.24 -7.16
C HIS A 21 -20.84 -15.17 -6.21
N THR A 22 -20.26 -16.32 -5.93
CA THR A 22 -20.58 -17.09 -4.74
C THR A 22 -19.81 -16.45 -3.58
N GLN A 23 -20.56 -16.04 -2.56
CA GLN A 23 -20.20 -15.86 -1.15
C GLN A 23 -18.71 -16.10 -0.86
N SER A 24 -18.00 -15.05 -0.43
CA SER A 24 -16.56 -15.02 -0.18
C SER A 24 -16.09 -16.20 0.68
N ASP A 25 -15.66 -17.27 0.03
CA ASP A 25 -14.83 -18.26 0.69
C ASP A 25 -13.55 -17.52 1.10
N LYS A 26 -13.26 -17.53 2.40
CA LYS A 26 -11.94 -17.18 2.95
C LYS A 26 -10.92 -18.07 2.25
N ALA A 27 -10.43 -17.66 1.09
CA ALA A 27 -9.36 -18.37 0.41
C ALA A 27 -8.14 -18.25 1.31
N ALA A 28 -7.91 -19.29 2.10
CA ALA A 28 -6.79 -19.42 2.99
C ALA A 28 -5.52 -19.19 2.16
N SER A 29 -4.89 -18.02 2.35
CA SER A 29 -3.73 -17.61 1.59
C SER A 29 -2.51 -17.59 2.49
N LEU A 30 -1.36 -18.02 1.97
CA LEU A 30 -0.09 -17.79 2.64
C LEU A 30 0.21 -16.28 2.65
N VAL A 31 0.79 -15.80 3.74
CA VAL A 31 1.18 -14.40 3.93
C VAL A 31 2.54 -14.36 4.63
N LEU A 32 3.35 -13.31 4.41
CA LEU A 32 4.57 -13.05 5.17
C LEU A 32 4.36 -11.85 6.09
N ASP A 33 4.86 -11.91 7.33
CA ASP A 33 4.80 -10.75 8.24
C ASP A 33 5.80 -9.63 7.89
N ASN A 34 6.78 -9.92 7.04
CA ASN A 34 7.73 -8.95 6.49
C ASN A 34 8.27 -9.44 5.14
N TYR A 35 8.43 -8.50 4.21
CA TYR A 35 8.88 -8.72 2.83
C TYR A 35 10.22 -8.03 2.54
N ALA A 36 10.65 -7.10 3.40
CA ALA A 36 11.86 -6.32 3.21
C ALA A 36 13.09 -7.07 3.75
N VAL A 37 14.12 -7.20 2.92
CA VAL A 37 15.37 -7.92 3.22
C VAL A 37 16.47 -6.90 3.54
N PRO A 38 16.95 -6.85 4.79
CA PRO A 38 18.02 -5.94 5.18
C PRO A 38 19.31 -6.15 4.37
N ILE A 39 19.93 -5.04 3.95
CA ILE A 39 21.26 -5.05 3.33
C ILE A 39 22.37 -5.11 4.39
N GLU A 40 23.56 -5.52 3.97
CA GLU A 40 24.78 -5.54 4.80
C GLU A 40 24.67 -6.38 6.09
N LYS A 41 23.74 -7.35 6.10
CA LYS A 41 23.52 -8.31 7.20
C LYS A 41 23.53 -9.75 6.68
N LYS A 42 24.47 -10.55 7.16
CA LYS A 42 24.59 -11.97 6.80
C LYS A 42 23.55 -12.83 7.51
N GLY A 43 22.95 -13.77 6.79
CA GLY A 43 22.09 -14.80 7.38
C GLY A 43 20.87 -14.26 8.14
N ILE A 44 20.42 -13.05 7.80
CA ILE A 44 19.37 -12.34 8.54
C ILE A 44 18.02 -13.04 8.39
N ARG A 45 17.26 -13.10 9.48
CA ARG A 45 15.85 -13.49 9.44
C ARG A 45 15.02 -12.36 8.83
N ILE A 46 14.17 -12.70 7.88
CA ILE A 46 13.39 -11.74 7.08
C ILE A 46 11.97 -11.66 7.63
N GLY A 47 11.22 -12.75 7.55
CA GLY A 47 9.83 -12.78 7.99
C GLY A 47 9.34 -14.20 8.26
N LYS A 48 8.24 -14.31 8.99
CA LYS A 48 7.52 -15.54 9.27
C LYS A 48 6.36 -15.71 8.30
N VAL A 49 6.21 -16.93 7.81
CA VAL A 49 5.05 -17.33 7.02
C VAL A 49 3.86 -17.56 7.95
N ILE A 50 2.77 -16.83 7.70
CA ILE A 50 1.47 -17.09 8.27
C ILE A 50 0.79 -18.14 7.38
N ASN A 51 0.68 -19.36 7.91
CA ASN A 51 0.13 -20.50 7.19
C ASN A 51 -1.23 -20.91 7.76
N PRO A 52 -2.34 -20.57 7.08
CA PRO A 52 -3.68 -20.92 7.54
C PRO A 52 -4.02 -22.41 7.39
N THR A 53 -3.28 -23.18 6.60
CA THR A 53 -3.61 -24.59 6.32
C THR A 53 -3.22 -25.55 7.44
N GLY A 54 -2.25 -25.17 8.28
CA GLY A 54 -1.61 -26.06 9.25
C GLY A 54 -0.71 -27.14 8.61
N GLU A 55 -0.67 -27.24 7.29
CA GLU A 55 0.15 -28.21 6.58
C GLU A 55 1.64 -27.83 6.59
N LYS A 56 2.50 -28.81 6.30
CA LYS A 56 3.95 -28.58 6.24
C LYS A 56 4.28 -27.54 5.17
N LEU A 57 5.00 -26.51 5.57
CA LEU A 57 5.55 -25.50 4.67
C LEU A 57 6.81 -26.00 3.96
N SER A 58 6.97 -25.62 2.70
CA SER A 58 8.18 -25.84 1.92
C SER A 58 8.40 -24.70 0.92
N MET A 59 9.67 -24.45 0.58
CA MET A 59 10.05 -23.56 -0.50
C MET A 59 10.13 -24.38 -1.79
N GLU A 60 9.22 -24.10 -2.73
CA GLU A 60 9.17 -24.77 -4.03
C GLU A 60 10.20 -24.19 -5.00
N SER A 61 10.36 -22.88 -5.00
CA SER A 61 11.41 -22.21 -5.78
C SER A 61 11.91 -20.94 -5.11
N ASP A 62 13.15 -20.58 -5.42
CA ASP A 62 13.81 -19.32 -5.11
C ASP A 62 14.66 -18.98 -6.32
N SER A 63 14.35 -17.89 -7.02
CA SER A 63 15.03 -17.53 -8.28
C SER A 63 16.51 -17.17 -8.08
N SER A 64 16.93 -16.91 -6.85
CA SER A 64 18.29 -16.47 -6.49
C SER A 64 19.12 -17.56 -5.81
N GLY A 65 18.45 -18.53 -5.18
CA GLY A 65 19.08 -19.49 -4.28
C GLY A 65 19.67 -18.87 -3.02
N LEU A 66 19.27 -17.65 -2.61
CA LEU A 66 19.78 -16.96 -1.42
C LEU A 66 18.98 -17.26 -0.15
N PHE A 67 17.74 -17.73 -0.29
CA PHE A 67 16.80 -17.86 0.81
C PHE A 67 16.71 -19.29 1.33
N VAL A 68 16.35 -19.40 2.61
CA VAL A 68 16.01 -20.66 3.28
C VAL A 68 14.71 -20.48 4.05
N LEU A 69 13.91 -21.54 4.09
CA LEU A 69 12.74 -21.65 4.95
C LEU A 69 13.05 -22.67 6.04
N ASP A 70 12.97 -22.25 7.30
CA ASP A 70 13.16 -23.15 8.44
C ASP A 70 11.87 -23.90 8.82
N ARG A 71 11.99 -24.81 9.80
CA ARG A 71 10.87 -25.66 10.25
C ARG A 71 9.78 -24.89 10.98
N ASP A 72 10.10 -23.72 11.52
CA ASP A 72 9.18 -22.85 12.25
C ASP A 72 8.48 -21.85 11.32
N GLY A 73 8.76 -21.93 10.01
CA GLY A 73 8.17 -21.11 8.97
C GLY A 73 8.85 -19.76 8.80
N TYR A 74 10.08 -19.56 9.28
CA TYR A 74 10.82 -18.33 9.01
C TYR A 74 11.61 -18.42 7.72
N ILE A 75 11.53 -17.35 6.93
CA ILE A 75 12.42 -17.10 5.81
C ILE A 75 13.63 -16.32 6.32
N SER A 76 14.82 -16.76 5.93
CA SER A 76 16.09 -16.09 6.21
C SER A 76 17.00 -16.12 4.98
N LEU A 77 18.00 -15.23 4.95
CA LEU A 77 19.14 -15.44 4.06
C LEU A 77 19.94 -16.67 4.51
N LYS A 78 20.55 -17.38 3.56
CA LYS A 78 21.56 -18.41 3.87
C LYS A 78 22.66 -17.81 4.75
N LYS A 79 23.26 -18.63 5.63
CA LYS A 79 24.22 -18.22 6.67
C LYS A 79 25.27 -17.19 6.23
N ASN A 80 25.82 -17.34 5.02
CA ASN A 80 26.86 -16.47 4.48
C ASN A 80 26.37 -15.52 3.37
N ALA A 81 25.09 -15.60 2.99
CA ALA A 81 24.48 -14.72 2.02
C ALA A 81 24.11 -13.38 2.67
N MET A 82 24.20 -12.32 1.86
CA MET A 82 23.95 -10.94 2.25
C MET A 82 23.57 -10.16 0.99
N LEU A 83 22.65 -9.21 1.12
CA LEU A 83 22.36 -8.25 0.06
C LEU A 83 23.24 -7.02 0.22
N THR A 84 23.65 -6.42 -0.90
CA THR A 84 24.40 -5.17 -0.98
C THR A 84 23.68 -4.17 -1.88
N ASP A 85 24.22 -2.97 -2.00
CA ASP A 85 23.72 -1.97 -2.95
C ASP A 85 23.70 -2.47 -4.40
N ALA A 86 24.66 -3.33 -4.77
CA ALA A 86 24.74 -3.92 -6.11
C ALA A 86 23.77 -5.10 -6.33
N SER A 87 23.15 -5.64 -5.26
CA SER A 87 22.20 -6.74 -5.38
C SER A 87 20.91 -6.31 -6.10
N PRO A 88 20.24 -7.23 -6.82
CA PRO A 88 18.91 -6.99 -7.39
C PRO A 88 17.92 -6.37 -6.38
N GLN A 89 16.98 -5.58 -6.89
CA GLN A 89 15.97 -4.89 -6.09
C GLN A 89 15.03 -5.88 -5.41
N SER A 90 14.61 -6.92 -6.11
CA SER A 90 13.66 -7.91 -5.59
C SER A 90 13.97 -9.32 -6.06
N TYR A 91 13.37 -10.28 -5.37
CA TYR A 91 13.55 -11.71 -5.55
C TYR A 91 12.21 -12.41 -5.46
N GLU A 92 11.95 -13.33 -6.38
CA GLU A 92 10.78 -14.18 -6.30
C GLU A 92 11.10 -15.47 -5.55
N ILE A 93 10.26 -15.79 -4.58
CA ILE A 93 10.20 -17.11 -3.96
C ILE A 93 8.79 -17.67 -4.13
N VAL A 94 8.68 -18.99 -4.17
CA VAL A 94 7.40 -19.68 -4.20
C VAL A 94 7.34 -20.65 -3.05
N LEU A 95 6.32 -20.49 -2.21
CA LEU A 95 6.07 -21.37 -1.08
C LEU A 95 4.88 -22.27 -1.36
N LYS A 96 4.94 -23.45 -0.74
CA LYS A 96 3.89 -24.46 -0.81
C LYS A 96 3.49 -24.93 0.58
N SER A 97 2.18 -25.10 0.78
CA SER A 97 1.59 -25.76 1.95
C SER A 97 0.42 -26.62 1.46
N GLY A 98 0.59 -27.94 1.46
CA GLY A 98 -0.36 -28.84 0.81
C GLY A 98 -0.51 -28.59 -0.68
N THR A 99 -1.74 -28.33 -1.12
CA THR A 99 -2.05 -27.94 -2.50
C THR A 99 -1.91 -26.44 -2.74
N LEU A 100 -1.86 -25.63 -1.68
CA LEU A 100 -1.71 -24.18 -1.78
C LEU A 100 -0.28 -23.84 -2.20
N LYS A 101 -0.16 -23.06 -3.28
CA LYS A 101 1.09 -22.52 -3.81
C LYS A 101 0.95 -21.02 -3.94
N LYS A 102 1.93 -20.27 -3.42
CA LYS A 102 1.94 -18.81 -3.53
C LYS A 102 3.33 -18.27 -3.80
N ALA A 103 3.41 -17.40 -4.80
CA ALA A 103 4.61 -16.64 -5.11
C ALA A 103 4.64 -15.35 -4.28
N PHE A 104 5.82 -15.01 -3.78
CA PHE A 104 6.09 -13.80 -3.00
C PHE A 104 7.25 -13.04 -3.64
N GLU A 105 7.21 -11.73 -3.49
CA GLU A 105 8.31 -10.85 -3.87
C GLU A 105 8.98 -10.31 -2.61
N LEU A 106 10.21 -10.73 -2.37
CA LEU A 106 11.06 -10.19 -1.32
C LEU A 106 11.84 -9.00 -1.88
N VAL A 107 11.90 -7.91 -1.14
CA VAL A 107 12.43 -6.63 -1.64
C VAL A 107 13.63 -6.21 -0.81
N LYS A 108 14.73 -5.83 -1.46
CA LYS A 108 15.89 -5.25 -0.80
C LYS A 108 15.46 -4.01 -0.03
N ASP A 109 15.77 -3.94 1.26
CA ASP A 109 15.28 -2.88 2.15
C ASP A 109 16.11 -1.59 2.02
N ASN A 110 15.81 -0.80 1.00
CA ASN A 110 16.31 0.56 0.84
C ASN A 110 15.24 1.61 1.17
N PHE A 111 14.17 1.20 1.87
CA PHE A 111 13.05 2.08 2.16
C PHE A 111 13.48 3.25 3.04
N ILE A 112 13.11 4.45 2.61
CA ILE A 112 13.36 5.70 3.34
C ILE A 112 12.53 5.69 4.61
N ARG A 113 13.12 6.19 5.71
CA ARG A 113 12.50 6.23 7.05
C ARG A 113 12.57 7.64 7.63
N ASN A 114 12.03 8.61 6.88
CA ASN A 114 12.08 10.04 7.20
C ASN A 114 10.74 10.62 7.64
N LYS A 115 9.72 9.79 7.87
CA LYS A 115 8.39 10.15 8.39
C LYS A 115 7.48 10.88 7.40
N VAL A 116 7.96 11.23 6.20
CA VAL A 116 7.21 12.08 5.25
C VAL A 116 6.28 11.23 4.38
N ILE A 117 4.98 11.49 4.48
CA ILE A 117 3.95 10.93 3.60
C ILE A 117 3.38 12.06 2.74
N ALA A 118 3.58 11.98 1.42
CA ALA A 118 3.01 12.94 0.48
C ALA A 118 1.51 12.64 0.26
N HIS A 119 0.64 13.51 0.73
CA HIS A 119 -0.83 13.37 0.65
C HIS A 119 -1.30 13.46 -0.81
N ARG A 120 -1.88 12.39 -1.33
CA ARG A 120 -2.30 12.24 -2.75
C ARG A 120 -1.14 12.39 -3.74
N GLY A 121 0.08 12.08 -3.30
CA GLY A 121 1.35 12.36 -3.98
C GLY A 121 1.86 13.79 -3.78
N ALA A 122 3.03 14.12 -4.33
CA ALA A 122 3.58 15.47 -4.25
C ALA A 122 3.01 16.33 -5.39
N TRP A 123 1.81 16.87 -5.21
CA TRP A 123 1.05 17.54 -6.27
C TRP A 123 1.01 19.07 -6.14
N LYS A 124 1.04 19.61 -4.92
CA LYS A 124 0.68 21.02 -4.63
C LYS A 124 1.63 22.03 -5.26
N ASN A 125 2.94 21.78 -5.14
CA ASN A 125 4.00 22.65 -5.64
C ASN A 125 4.55 22.17 -7.00
N GLN A 126 3.77 21.38 -7.71
CA GLN A 126 4.14 20.73 -8.96
C GLN A 126 3.04 20.94 -9.99
N ASP A 127 3.39 20.78 -11.26
CA ASP A 127 2.39 20.72 -12.32
C ASP A 127 1.76 19.32 -12.42
N ALA A 128 1.16 18.87 -11.31
CA ALA A 128 0.55 17.54 -11.19
C ALA A 128 -0.84 17.62 -10.56
N SER A 129 -1.67 16.60 -10.83
CA SER A 129 -2.95 16.41 -10.15
C SER A 129 -2.77 15.53 -8.91
N GLN A 130 -3.65 15.69 -7.93
CA GLN A 130 -3.81 14.72 -6.83
C GLN A 130 -4.08 13.32 -7.41
N ASN A 131 -3.59 12.27 -6.75
CA ASN A 131 -3.79 10.88 -7.15
C ASN A 131 -3.41 10.59 -8.61
N SER A 132 -2.38 11.28 -9.12
CA SER A 132 -1.81 11.06 -10.45
C SER A 132 -0.45 10.35 -10.38
N LEU A 133 -0.10 9.64 -11.47
CA LEU A 133 1.22 9.03 -11.61
C LEU A 133 2.34 10.06 -11.52
N LYS A 134 2.13 11.28 -12.02
CA LYS A 134 3.10 12.38 -11.92
C LYS A 134 3.32 12.84 -10.48
N ALA A 135 2.26 12.92 -9.66
CA ALA A 135 2.39 13.25 -8.24
C ALA A 135 3.09 12.13 -7.46
N LEU A 136 2.85 10.86 -7.81
CA LEU A 136 3.58 9.72 -7.28
C LEU A 136 5.07 9.77 -7.66
N ASP A 137 5.39 10.00 -8.93
CA ASP A 137 6.77 10.14 -9.41
C ASP A 137 7.49 11.24 -8.66
N LYS A 138 6.82 12.38 -8.43
CA LYS A 138 7.42 13.46 -7.67
C LYS A 138 7.70 13.06 -6.23
N ALA A 139 6.76 12.40 -5.54
CA ALA A 139 6.98 11.92 -4.18
C ALA A 139 8.19 10.97 -4.09
N ILE A 140 8.37 10.11 -5.10
CA ILE A 140 9.55 9.25 -5.24
C ILE A 140 10.82 10.09 -5.44
N GLU A 141 10.79 11.04 -6.39
CA GLU A 141 11.93 11.89 -6.77
C GLU A 141 12.46 12.71 -5.58
N ILE A 142 11.56 13.32 -4.80
CA ILE A 142 11.94 14.16 -3.65
C ILE A 142 12.28 13.35 -2.40
N GLY A 143 12.18 12.02 -2.46
CA GLY A 143 12.58 11.14 -1.36
C GLY A 143 11.59 11.11 -0.20
N CYS A 144 10.29 11.16 -0.47
CA CYS A 144 9.29 10.86 0.56
C CYS A 144 9.41 9.40 1.00
N GLU A 145 9.22 9.14 2.30
CA GLU A 145 9.08 7.77 2.81
C GLU A 145 7.89 7.08 2.17
N ALA A 146 6.73 7.75 2.06
CA ALA A 146 5.58 7.22 1.33
C ALA A 146 4.83 8.27 0.50
N SER A 147 4.03 7.78 -0.44
CA SER A 147 3.00 8.55 -1.13
C SER A 147 1.63 7.96 -0.76
N GLU A 148 0.74 8.80 -0.25
CA GLU A 148 -0.65 8.43 0.02
C GLU A 148 -1.50 8.59 -1.25
N PHE A 149 -2.55 7.78 -1.36
CA PHE A 149 -3.59 7.91 -2.39
C PHE A 149 -4.89 7.19 -1.99
N ASP A 150 -5.99 7.63 -2.59
CA ASP A 150 -7.35 7.19 -2.27
C ASP A 150 -7.94 6.22 -3.30
N VAL A 151 -8.68 5.19 -2.85
CA VAL A 151 -9.39 4.26 -3.74
C VAL A 151 -10.87 4.05 -3.41
N TRP A 152 -11.66 3.92 -4.48
CA TRP A 152 -13.08 3.58 -4.48
C TRP A 152 -13.34 2.36 -5.38
N LEU A 153 -14.59 1.89 -5.39
CA LEU A 153 -15.11 1.00 -6.43
C LEU A 153 -16.03 1.76 -7.38
N SER A 154 -15.75 1.66 -8.67
CA SER A 154 -16.63 2.07 -9.77
C SER A 154 -17.93 1.24 -9.85
N ALA A 155 -18.89 1.66 -10.67
CA ALA A 155 -20.17 0.96 -10.83
C ALA A 155 -20.04 -0.50 -11.30
N ASP A 156 -18.97 -0.83 -12.02
CA ASP A 156 -18.62 -2.18 -12.49
C ASP A 156 -17.61 -2.90 -11.57
N ASN A 157 -17.47 -2.46 -10.32
CA ASN A 157 -16.65 -3.07 -9.27
C ASN A 157 -15.13 -3.08 -9.53
N GLU A 158 -14.65 -2.22 -10.41
CA GLU A 158 -13.22 -1.99 -10.62
C GLU A 158 -12.70 -0.92 -9.65
N VAL A 159 -11.48 -1.13 -9.13
CA VAL A 159 -10.83 -0.19 -8.20
C VAL A 159 -10.34 1.04 -8.97
N VAL A 160 -10.74 2.22 -8.51
CA VAL A 160 -10.43 3.51 -9.16
C VAL A 160 -9.91 4.52 -8.13
N LEU A 161 -8.99 5.38 -8.57
CA LEU A 161 -8.38 6.37 -7.71
C LEU A 161 -9.21 7.66 -7.69
N SER A 162 -9.53 8.17 -6.50
CA SER A 162 -10.18 9.48 -6.35
C SER A 162 -10.25 9.82 -4.87
N HIS A 163 -9.97 11.06 -4.49
CA HIS A 163 -10.24 11.49 -3.11
C HIS A 163 -11.74 11.62 -2.85
N ASP A 164 -12.42 12.33 -3.74
CA ASP A 164 -13.84 12.65 -3.59
C ASP A 164 -14.73 11.58 -4.23
N PRO A 165 -15.99 11.45 -3.80
CA PRO A 165 -16.97 10.55 -4.43
C PRO A 165 -17.36 11.02 -5.86
N VAL A 166 -16.92 12.21 -6.26
CA VAL A 166 -17.16 12.80 -7.58
C VAL A 166 -15.84 13.29 -8.16
N ILE A 167 -15.53 12.90 -9.40
CA ILE A 167 -14.34 13.33 -10.14
C ILE A 167 -14.74 13.63 -11.59
N GLY A 168 -14.24 14.73 -12.14
CA GLY A 168 -14.57 15.14 -13.53
C GLY A 168 -16.07 15.31 -13.78
N GLY A 169 -16.87 15.65 -12.75
CA GLY A 169 -18.34 15.76 -12.83
C GLY A 169 -19.08 14.42 -12.83
N LYS A 170 -18.38 13.30 -12.63
CA LYS A 170 -18.95 11.94 -12.59
C LYS A 170 -18.87 11.40 -11.17
N LYS A 171 -19.96 10.82 -10.68
CA LYS A 171 -19.97 10.09 -9.40
C LYS A 171 -19.27 8.75 -9.57
N VAL A 172 -18.27 8.49 -8.75
CA VAL A 172 -17.39 7.33 -8.88
C VAL A 172 -18.17 6.02 -8.82
N GLU A 173 -18.98 5.83 -7.79
CA GLU A 173 -19.71 4.56 -7.58
C GLU A 173 -20.92 4.36 -8.52
N GLU A 174 -21.26 5.36 -9.34
CA GLU A 174 -22.34 5.30 -10.36
C GLU A 174 -21.79 5.30 -11.81
N THR A 175 -20.47 5.32 -11.98
CA THR A 175 -19.81 5.38 -13.29
C THR A 175 -18.89 4.18 -13.50
N THR A 176 -18.84 3.63 -14.71
CA THR A 176 -17.91 2.53 -15.03
C THR A 176 -16.44 2.98 -14.97
N ALA A 177 -15.52 2.10 -14.58
CA ALA A 177 -14.10 2.44 -14.55
C ALA A 177 -13.57 2.86 -15.92
N LYS A 178 -14.03 2.21 -17.00
CA LYS A 178 -13.68 2.59 -18.37
C LYS A 178 -13.95 4.07 -18.65
N GLU A 179 -15.10 4.59 -18.20
CA GLU A 179 -15.41 6.01 -18.37
C GLU A 179 -14.58 6.90 -17.44
N LEU A 180 -14.38 6.49 -16.18
CA LEU A 180 -13.58 7.25 -15.21
C LEU A 180 -12.12 7.42 -15.68
N TYR A 181 -11.53 6.40 -16.29
CA TYR A 181 -10.18 6.46 -16.87
C TYR A 181 -10.05 7.40 -18.07
N THR A 182 -11.15 7.94 -18.60
CA THR A 182 -11.11 8.99 -19.63
C THR A 182 -11.13 10.41 -19.07
N ILE A 183 -11.23 10.57 -17.74
CA ILE A 183 -11.22 11.89 -17.10
C ILE A 183 -9.83 12.50 -17.22
N PRO A 184 -9.70 13.69 -17.86
CA PRO A 184 -8.43 14.37 -17.98
C PRO A 184 -7.99 14.94 -16.64
N LEU A 185 -6.70 14.79 -16.36
CA LEU A 185 -5.97 15.44 -15.28
C LEU A 185 -5.13 16.59 -15.87
N LYS A 186 -4.33 17.26 -15.04
CA LYS A 186 -3.38 18.27 -15.52
C LYS A 186 -2.35 17.65 -16.46
N ASP A 187 -1.73 18.49 -17.29
CA ASP A 187 -0.62 18.12 -18.19
C ASP A 187 -0.93 16.93 -19.14
N GLY A 188 -2.19 16.77 -19.53
CA GLY A 188 -2.60 15.73 -20.48
C GLY A 188 -2.65 14.32 -19.89
N ASP A 189 -2.46 14.16 -18.57
CA ASP A 189 -2.65 12.89 -17.88
C ASP A 189 -4.13 12.51 -17.80
N TYR A 190 -4.38 11.25 -17.46
CA TYR A 190 -5.70 10.70 -17.19
C TYR A 190 -5.70 10.01 -15.84
N LEU A 191 -6.90 9.75 -15.31
CA LEU A 191 -7.04 9.01 -14.07
C LEU A 191 -6.34 7.64 -14.17
N PRO A 192 -5.35 7.35 -13.31
CA PRO A 192 -4.63 6.09 -13.38
C PRO A 192 -5.40 4.95 -12.70
N SER A 193 -5.17 3.73 -13.17
CA SER A 193 -5.64 2.53 -12.47
C SER A 193 -4.74 2.17 -11.30
N LEU A 194 -5.27 1.41 -10.34
CA LEU A 194 -4.47 0.87 -9.23
C LEU A 194 -3.29 0.01 -9.75
N VAL A 195 -3.49 -0.72 -10.85
CA VAL A 195 -2.43 -1.51 -11.51
C VAL A 195 -1.28 -0.60 -11.94
N GLN A 196 -1.56 0.52 -12.61
CA GLN A 196 -0.52 1.45 -13.05
C GLN A 196 0.22 2.07 -11.87
N TYR A 197 -0.48 2.36 -10.77
CA TYR A 197 0.12 2.86 -9.53
C TYR A 197 1.08 1.84 -8.89
N ILE A 198 0.65 0.58 -8.78
CA ILE A 198 1.47 -0.51 -8.22
C ILE A 198 2.66 -0.82 -9.14
N GLU A 199 2.45 -0.90 -10.45
CA GLU A 199 3.55 -1.05 -11.42
C GLU A 199 4.55 0.09 -11.31
N ARG A 200 4.09 1.32 -11.05
CA ARG A 200 4.98 2.47 -10.89
C ARG A 200 5.81 2.36 -9.63
N ILE A 201 5.20 2.12 -8.47
CA ILE A 201 5.95 2.07 -7.20
C ILE A 201 6.99 0.93 -7.20
N LYS A 202 6.65 -0.21 -7.80
CA LYS A 202 7.52 -1.41 -7.84
C LYS A 202 8.80 -1.23 -8.67
N LYS A 203 8.93 -0.14 -9.45
CA LYS A 203 10.17 0.19 -10.17
C LYS A 203 11.30 0.65 -9.25
N GLN A 204 11.02 0.85 -7.97
CA GLN A 204 11.98 1.31 -6.97
C GLN A 204 11.64 0.69 -5.59
N ASN A 205 12.55 0.79 -4.62
CA ASN A 205 12.43 0.21 -3.27
C ASN A 205 12.83 1.20 -2.15
N LYS A 206 12.55 2.48 -2.35
CA LYS A 206 12.83 3.60 -1.45
C LYS A 206 11.54 4.19 -0.86
N THR A 207 10.60 4.54 -1.71
CA THR A 207 9.29 5.09 -1.32
C THR A 207 8.26 3.97 -1.30
N ARG A 208 7.35 4.01 -0.34
CA ARG A 208 6.21 3.10 -0.24
C ARG A 208 4.90 3.83 -0.56
N LEU A 209 3.81 3.09 -0.53
CA LEU A 209 2.45 3.54 -0.73
C LEU A 209 1.67 3.49 0.59
N VAL A 210 0.79 4.47 0.77
CA VAL A 210 -0.26 4.46 1.78
C VAL A 210 -1.58 4.49 1.04
N LEU A 211 -2.29 3.36 1.03
CA LEU A 211 -3.53 3.19 0.29
C LEU A 211 -4.71 3.48 1.22
N GLU A 212 -5.44 4.58 0.99
CA GLU A 212 -6.69 4.87 1.68
C GLU A 212 -7.86 4.11 1.04
N VAL A 213 -8.43 3.17 1.77
CA VAL A 213 -9.71 2.54 1.42
C VAL A 213 -10.84 3.46 1.85
N LYS A 214 -11.53 4.08 0.88
CA LYS A 214 -12.61 5.04 1.18
C LYS A 214 -13.84 4.35 1.75
N ALA A 215 -14.43 4.99 2.75
CA ALA A 215 -15.75 4.60 3.24
C ALA A 215 -16.79 4.94 2.17
N SER A 216 -17.50 3.91 1.69
CA SER A 216 -18.49 4.07 0.63
C SER A 216 -19.77 4.75 1.13
N GLN A 217 -20.35 5.58 0.27
CA GLN A 217 -21.65 6.21 0.52
C GLN A 217 -22.81 5.23 0.34
N LEU A 218 -22.56 4.08 -0.29
CA LEU A 218 -23.53 3.00 -0.47
C LEU A 218 -23.58 2.03 0.74
N GLY A 219 -22.76 2.25 1.77
CA GLY A 219 -22.82 1.57 3.06
C GLY A 219 -21.65 0.62 3.35
N VAL A 220 -21.68 0.01 4.53
CA VAL A 220 -20.57 -0.77 5.12
C VAL A 220 -20.12 -1.92 4.22
N GLU A 221 -21.05 -2.68 3.62
CA GLU A 221 -20.69 -3.82 2.76
C GLU A 221 -19.97 -3.36 1.49
N ARG A 222 -20.28 -2.17 0.98
CA ARG A 222 -19.56 -1.59 -0.14
C ARG A 222 -18.15 -1.16 0.28
N SER A 223 -17.98 -0.55 1.47
CA SER A 223 -16.64 -0.26 2.02
C SER A 223 -15.78 -1.52 2.17
N LYS A 224 -16.36 -2.63 2.66
CA LYS A 224 -15.67 -3.92 2.72
C LYS A 224 -15.30 -4.47 1.35
N ALA A 225 -16.15 -4.27 0.34
CA ALA A 225 -15.84 -4.66 -1.04
C ALA A 225 -14.67 -3.84 -1.62
N VAL A 226 -14.56 -2.54 -1.31
CA VAL A 226 -13.39 -1.72 -1.69
C VAL A 226 -12.12 -2.27 -1.04
N ALA A 227 -12.16 -2.59 0.26
CA ALA A 227 -11.05 -3.25 0.97
C ALA A 227 -10.65 -4.57 0.31
N GLU A 228 -11.61 -5.44 0.02
CA GLU A 228 -11.35 -6.76 -0.57
C GLU A 228 -10.71 -6.65 -1.96
N ALA A 229 -11.26 -5.80 -2.82
CA ALA A 229 -10.71 -5.59 -4.16
C ALA A 229 -9.29 -5.00 -4.11
N SER A 230 -9.03 -4.07 -3.18
CA SER A 230 -7.72 -3.45 -2.99
C SER A 230 -6.67 -4.45 -2.49
N VAL A 231 -7.00 -5.21 -1.44
CA VAL A 231 -6.10 -6.23 -0.87
C VAL A 231 -5.82 -7.33 -1.90
N ARG A 232 -6.84 -7.79 -2.64
CA ARG A 232 -6.66 -8.76 -3.71
C ARG A 232 -5.69 -8.26 -4.77
N MET A 233 -5.86 -7.03 -5.26
CA MET A 233 -4.96 -6.43 -6.25
C MET A 233 -3.51 -6.37 -5.74
N VAL A 234 -3.30 -5.95 -4.48
CA VAL A 234 -1.97 -5.92 -3.86
C VAL A 234 -1.37 -7.33 -3.77
N HIS A 235 -2.17 -8.35 -3.46
CA HIS A 235 -1.70 -9.74 -3.46
C HIS A 235 -1.35 -10.28 -4.84
N ASP A 236 -2.24 -10.08 -5.82
CA ASP A 236 -2.05 -10.56 -7.20
C ASP A 236 -0.80 -9.95 -7.83
N MET A 237 -0.54 -8.68 -7.51
CA MET A 237 0.64 -7.95 -7.96
C MET A 237 1.87 -8.10 -7.06
N LYS A 238 1.79 -8.89 -5.97
CA LYS A 238 2.89 -9.14 -5.02
C LYS A 238 3.50 -7.85 -4.45
N ALA A 239 2.66 -6.87 -4.13
CA ALA A 239 3.07 -5.51 -3.78
C ALA A 239 3.12 -5.23 -2.26
N GLN A 240 3.01 -6.25 -1.41
CA GLN A 240 2.88 -6.10 0.04
C GLN A 240 4.07 -5.39 0.70
N ALA A 241 5.28 -5.54 0.14
CA ALA A 241 6.47 -4.82 0.63
C ALA A 241 6.34 -3.29 0.51
N TRP A 242 5.46 -2.80 -0.37
CA TRP A 242 5.29 -1.39 -0.66
C TRP A 242 4.00 -0.79 -0.10
N VAL A 243 3.04 -1.56 0.42
CA VAL A 243 1.70 -1.03 0.71
C VAL A 243 1.35 -1.14 2.18
N ASP A 244 1.07 0.02 2.78
CA ASP A 244 0.32 0.14 4.03
C ASP A 244 -1.11 0.61 3.72
N TYR A 245 -2.05 0.34 4.63
CA TYR A 245 -3.46 0.69 4.46
C TYR A 245 -3.93 1.70 5.51
N ILE A 246 -4.83 2.59 5.11
CA ILE A 246 -5.57 3.49 6.00
C ILE A 246 -7.05 3.52 5.62
N THR A 247 -7.95 3.79 6.57
CA THR A 247 -9.39 3.91 6.29
C THR A 247 -10.16 4.54 7.46
N PHE A 248 -11.24 5.26 7.15
CA PHE A 248 -12.23 5.73 8.11
C PHE A 248 -13.27 4.66 8.49
N SER A 249 -13.42 3.59 7.69
CA SER A 249 -14.37 2.52 8.00
C SER A 249 -13.68 1.44 8.84
N PHE A 250 -14.11 1.32 10.10
CA PHE A 250 -13.56 0.32 11.02
C PHE A 250 -13.78 -1.10 10.49
N GLU A 251 -14.95 -1.36 9.89
CA GLU A 251 -15.30 -2.65 9.31
C GLU A 251 -14.49 -2.96 8.05
N ALA A 252 -14.11 -1.95 7.25
CA ALA A 252 -13.18 -2.12 6.16
C ALA A 252 -11.77 -2.46 6.68
N ALA A 253 -11.33 -1.82 7.77
CA ALA A 253 -10.05 -2.15 8.42
C ALA A 253 -10.03 -3.59 8.95
N GLU A 254 -11.11 -4.02 9.62
CA GLU A 254 -11.28 -5.42 10.05
C GLU A 254 -11.25 -6.38 8.85
N ARG A 255 -11.92 -6.01 7.74
CA ARG A 255 -11.90 -6.80 6.52
C ARG A 255 -10.49 -6.93 5.92
N ILE A 256 -9.69 -5.86 5.91
CA ILE A 256 -8.28 -5.92 5.48
C ILE A 256 -7.51 -6.88 6.38
N ARG A 257 -7.67 -6.79 7.71
CA ARG A 257 -6.99 -7.67 8.66
C ARG A 257 -7.38 -9.15 8.49
N GLU A 258 -8.65 -9.44 8.20
CA GLU A 258 -9.10 -10.80 7.90
C GLU A 258 -8.46 -11.40 6.65
N LEU A 259 -8.31 -10.59 5.60
CA LEU A 259 -7.75 -11.00 4.31
C LEU A 259 -6.22 -11.10 4.38
N ASP A 260 -5.57 -10.19 5.09
CA ASP A 260 -4.14 -10.14 5.30
C ASP A 260 -3.80 -9.92 6.80
N PRO A 261 -3.52 -11.00 7.54
CA PRO A 261 -3.12 -10.92 8.95
C PRO A 261 -1.78 -10.21 9.21
N SER A 262 -1.00 -9.90 8.17
CA SER A 262 0.25 -9.14 8.25
C SER A 262 0.11 -7.68 7.86
N ALA A 263 -0.96 -7.31 7.14
CA ALA A 263 -1.13 -5.97 6.59
C ALA A 263 -0.94 -4.91 7.67
N LYS A 264 -0.23 -3.84 7.34
CA LYS A 264 -0.08 -2.71 8.25
C LYS A 264 -1.23 -1.76 8.03
N ILE A 265 -2.02 -1.50 9.07
CA ILE A 265 -3.29 -0.79 8.97
C ILE A 265 -3.33 0.32 10.03
N LEU A 266 -3.52 1.57 9.63
CA LEU A 266 -3.76 2.67 10.57
C LEU A 266 -5.21 3.17 10.41
N TYR A 267 -5.92 3.35 11.52
CA TYR A 267 -7.32 3.75 11.51
C TYR A 267 -7.47 5.28 11.53
N LEU A 268 -8.33 5.83 10.66
CA LEU A 268 -8.40 7.28 10.41
C LEU A 268 -9.30 8.06 11.37
N GLU A 269 -10.31 7.41 11.94
CA GLU A 269 -11.35 8.07 12.72
C GLU A 269 -11.07 8.02 14.23
N ALA A 270 -11.23 9.15 14.93
CA ALA A 270 -10.94 9.28 16.36
C ALA A 270 -12.14 8.86 17.24
N ASN A 271 -12.88 7.84 16.82
CA ASN A 271 -14.09 7.34 17.50
C ASN A 271 -13.89 6.01 18.26
N LYS A 272 -12.66 5.48 18.27
CA LYS A 272 -12.26 4.30 19.04
C LYS A 272 -11.18 4.65 20.04
N THR A 273 -11.20 3.97 21.18
CA THR A 273 -10.08 3.98 22.13
C THR A 273 -8.86 3.27 21.52
N LEU A 274 -7.67 3.60 22.00
CA LEU A 274 -6.44 2.94 21.56
C LEU A 274 -6.46 1.42 21.84
N ASP A 275 -7.15 0.99 22.91
CA ASP A 275 -7.29 -0.44 23.22
C ASP A 275 -8.22 -1.15 22.23
N GLU A 276 -9.31 -0.52 21.78
CA GLU A 276 -10.16 -1.07 20.72
C GLU A 276 -9.39 -1.18 19.39
N VAL A 277 -8.63 -0.14 19.01
CA VAL A 277 -7.78 -0.14 17.81
C VAL A 277 -6.76 -1.29 17.85
N LYS A 278 -6.07 -1.45 18.99
CA LYS A 278 -5.10 -2.53 19.19
C LYS A 278 -5.76 -3.91 19.20
N THR A 279 -6.90 -4.06 19.87
CA THR A 279 -7.61 -5.34 19.99
C THR A 279 -8.14 -5.82 18.66
N ALA A 280 -8.56 -4.91 17.78
CA ALA A 280 -8.93 -5.22 16.39
C ALA A 280 -7.72 -5.56 15.50
N GLY A 281 -6.50 -5.50 16.04
CA GLY A 281 -5.28 -5.87 15.33
C GLY A 281 -4.79 -4.78 14.37
N MET A 282 -5.18 -3.52 14.54
CA MET A 282 -4.64 -2.42 13.76
C MET A 282 -3.22 -2.09 14.22
N SER A 283 -2.39 -1.63 13.30
CA SER A 283 -0.99 -1.28 13.56
C SER A 283 -0.84 0.12 14.17
N GLY A 284 -1.86 0.98 14.07
CA GLY A 284 -1.80 2.32 14.62
C GLY A 284 -3.03 3.18 14.38
N ILE A 285 -2.88 4.46 14.68
CA ILE A 285 -3.86 5.53 14.42
C ILE A 285 -3.29 6.50 13.39
N ASP A 286 -4.14 6.98 12.50
CA ASP A 286 -3.83 8.04 11.55
C ASP A 286 -4.86 9.15 11.73
N TYR A 287 -4.66 10.07 12.66
CA TYR A 287 -5.73 11.00 13.06
C TYR A 287 -5.52 12.39 12.49
N HIS A 288 -6.64 13.11 12.34
CA HIS A 288 -6.55 14.52 11.99
C HIS A 288 -5.67 15.25 13.03
N TYR A 289 -4.74 16.09 12.59
CA TYR A 289 -3.67 16.66 13.40
C TYR A 289 -4.16 17.43 14.63
N SER A 290 -5.38 17.98 14.55
CA SER A 290 -6.03 18.66 15.69
C SER A 290 -6.24 17.74 16.90
N ASN A 291 -6.36 16.42 16.71
CA ASN A 291 -6.45 15.47 17.83
C ASN A 291 -5.16 15.42 18.65
N PHE A 292 -4.01 15.48 17.98
CA PHE A 292 -2.70 15.54 18.63
C PHE A 292 -2.42 16.91 19.27
N ILE A 293 -2.95 17.99 18.68
CA ILE A 293 -2.90 19.32 19.34
C ILE A 293 -3.77 19.33 20.61
N LYS A 294 -4.97 18.74 20.55
CA LYS A 294 -5.91 18.69 21.68
C LYS A 294 -5.38 17.83 22.83
N ASP A 295 -4.67 16.75 22.53
CA ASP A 295 -4.03 15.86 23.49
C ASP A 295 -2.57 15.61 23.11
N ALA A 296 -1.66 16.47 23.58
CA ALA A 296 -0.22 16.36 23.32
C ALA A 296 0.40 15.05 23.87
N GLY A 297 -0.32 14.32 24.74
CA GLY A 297 0.09 13.00 25.24
C GLY A 297 -0.35 11.84 24.34
N LEU A 298 -1.17 12.08 23.32
CA LEU A 298 -1.77 11.03 22.48
C LEU A 298 -0.71 10.17 21.79
N ALA A 299 0.33 10.80 21.23
CA ALA A 299 1.41 10.09 20.55
C ALA A 299 2.13 9.11 21.49
N GLN A 300 2.43 9.54 22.71
CA GLN A 300 3.05 8.70 23.73
C GLN A 300 2.12 7.57 24.17
N LYS A 301 0.84 7.85 24.41
CA LYS A 301 -0.16 6.83 24.80
C LYS A 301 -0.31 5.74 23.74
N ALA A 302 -0.27 6.11 22.46
CA ALA A 302 -0.28 5.14 21.35
C ALA A 302 1.00 4.28 21.36
N ARG A 303 2.17 4.92 21.49
CA ARG A 303 3.46 4.23 21.57
C ARG A 303 3.55 3.24 22.73
N ASP A 304 3.05 3.60 23.90
CA ASP A 304 3.02 2.73 25.09
C ASP A 304 2.19 1.46 24.85
N LYS A 305 1.25 1.51 23.90
CA LYS A 305 0.45 0.37 23.46
C LYS A 305 1.05 -0.36 22.25
N GLY A 306 2.19 0.09 21.72
CA GLY A 306 2.83 -0.48 20.53
C GLY A 306 2.10 -0.10 19.23
N LEU A 307 1.34 1.00 19.25
CA LEU A 307 0.64 1.52 18.08
C LEU A 307 1.47 2.62 17.42
N LEU A 308 1.50 2.61 16.09
CA LEU A 308 2.05 3.68 15.28
C LEU A 308 1.12 4.89 15.25
N THR A 309 1.70 6.04 14.94
CA THR A 309 0.99 7.32 14.86
C THR A 309 1.27 8.01 13.54
N ASN A 310 0.20 8.42 12.86
CA ASN A 310 0.25 9.32 11.72
C ASN A 310 -0.69 10.51 11.96
N ALA A 311 -0.29 11.69 11.48
CA ALA A 311 -1.07 12.92 11.60
C ALA A 311 -1.36 13.50 10.21
N TRP A 312 -2.64 13.75 9.91
CA TRP A 312 -3.10 14.28 8.63
C TRP A 312 -4.05 15.49 8.78
N THR A 313 -4.28 16.33 7.79
CA THR A 313 -3.26 16.75 6.81
C THR A 313 -2.53 17.94 7.42
N VAL A 314 -1.24 17.80 7.71
CA VAL A 314 -0.46 18.84 8.42
C VAL A 314 0.25 19.72 7.41
N ASN A 315 -0.20 20.95 7.21
CA ASN A 315 0.33 21.81 6.13
C ASN A 315 1.07 23.06 6.63
N LYS A 316 0.86 23.50 7.87
CA LYS A 316 1.53 24.68 8.42
C LYS A 316 2.84 24.28 9.06
N GLU A 317 3.89 25.08 8.86
CA GLU A 317 5.21 24.83 9.45
C GLU A 317 5.17 24.66 10.97
N ASP A 318 4.43 25.51 11.68
CA ASP A 318 4.31 25.42 13.14
C ASP A 318 3.66 24.10 13.58
N ASP A 319 2.62 23.65 12.85
CA ASP A 319 1.96 22.37 13.13
C ASP A 319 2.88 21.19 12.78
N LEU A 320 3.63 21.26 11.67
CA LEU A 320 4.65 20.26 11.30
C LEU A 320 5.69 20.12 12.42
N ARG A 321 6.26 21.23 12.89
CA ARG A 321 7.22 21.25 14.00
C ARG A 321 6.62 20.73 15.30
N SER A 322 5.36 21.06 15.57
CA SER A 322 4.62 20.52 16.72
C SER A 322 4.49 19.00 16.66
N MET A 323 4.06 18.44 15.51
CA MET A 323 3.94 16.98 15.33
C MET A 323 5.29 16.27 15.48
N LEU A 324 6.36 16.84 14.93
CA LEU A 324 7.72 16.33 15.11
C LEU A 324 8.16 16.34 16.58
N GLY A 325 7.87 17.43 17.31
CA GLY A 325 8.17 17.56 18.74
C GLY A 325 7.41 16.57 19.62
N GLN A 326 6.23 16.13 19.20
CA GLN A 326 5.45 15.07 19.87
C GLN A 326 5.95 13.65 19.54
N GLY A 327 6.94 13.51 18.66
CA GLY A 327 7.54 12.23 18.29
C GLY A 327 6.66 11.37 17.39
N ILE A 328 5.69 11.96 16.67
CA ILE A 328 4.83 11.24 15.73
C ILE A 328 5.65 10.37 14.76
N ASP A 329 5.14 9.17 14.43
CA ASP A 329 5.86 8.24 13.55
C ASP A 329 5.84 8.71 12.09
N TYR A 330 4.69 9.22 11.62
CA TYR A 330 4.49 9.73 10.26
C TYR A 330 3.69 11.04 10.18
N ILE A 331 3.95 11.85 9.16
CA ILE A 331 3.15 13.05 8.89
C ILE A 331 2.69 13.03 7.43
N THR A 332 1.37 13.02 7.24
CA THR A 332 0.72 13.17 5.94
C THR A 332 0.50 14.65 5.65
N THR A 333 1.06 15.15 4.54
CA THR A 333 1.09 16.59 4.22
C THR A 333 0.93 16.85 2.73
N ASP A 334 0.29 17.98 2.37
CA ASP A 334 0.33 18.53 1.01
C ASP A 334 1.63 19.31 0.72
N GLU A 335 2.48 19.49 1.74
CA GLU A 335 3.75 20.24 1.66
C GLU A 335 4.97 19.33 1.95
N PRO A 336 5.12 18.18 1.26
CA PRO A 336 6.20 17.24 1.56
C PRO A 336 7.58 17.87 1.40
N GLU A 337 7.75 18.79 0.44
CA GLU A 337 8.98 19.55 0.24
C GLU A 337 9.38 20.38 1.45
N LEU A 338 8.40 20.99 2.13
CA LEU A 338 8.62 21.80 3.33
C LEU A 338 9.01 20.89 4.50
N LEU A 339 8.31 19.78 4.70
CA LEU A 339 8.64 18.85 5.78
C LEU A 339 10.04 18.25 5.59
N LEU A 340 10.41 17.86 4.36
CA LEU A 340 11.76 17.39 4.05
C LEU A 340 12.83 18.44 4.36
N ASN A 341 12.55 19.72 4.08
CA ASN A 341 13.43 20.84 4.46
C ASN A 341 13.59 20.97 5.97
N ILE A 342 12.49 20.90 6.73
CA ILE A 342 12.50 20.98 8.20
C ILE A 342 13.36 19.86 8.79
N LEU A 343 13.31 18.66 8.20
CA LEU A 343 14.07 17.48 8.61
C LEU A 343 15.53 17.49 8.14
N GLY A 344 15.96 18.46 7.32
CA GLY A 344 17.30 18.48 6.72
C GLY A 344 17.57 17.27 5.82
N SER A 345 16.52 16.66 5.25
CA SER A 345 16.60 15.43 4.45
C SER A 345 16.76 15.68 2.94
N ARG A 346 17.39 16.81 2.55
CA ARG A 346 17.66 17.16 1.16
C ARG A 346 19.13 17.03 0.81
#